data_AF-A0A9E4J5W6-F1
#
_entry.id   AF-A0A9E4J5W6-F1
#
_cell.length_a   1.000
_cell.length_b   1.000
_cell.length_c   1.000
_cell.angle_alpha   90.00
_cell.angle_beta   90.00
_cell.angle_gamma   90.00
#
_symmetry.space_group_name_H-M   'P 1'
#
loop_
_entity.id
_entity.type
_entity.pdbx_description
1 polymer ?
#
loop_
_entity_poly.entity_id
_entity_poly.type
_entity_poly.pdbx_seq_one_letter_code
_entity_poly.pdbx_strand_id
1 'polypeptide(L)'
;MTSHQEIWSSQLRIVAGRAVEEAPQIGFAEKVDQVGRLVRLSILAESVSDEAEAFMDQFVRRIGEVFDPAARSLTGALKAAVETAHEELRVWNQQRLPAEHALYGVSCLIQREGQPAVLGQVGPSAALLAGDAGPASLRAITLYAHLPRRDDPVAAAIGGSDPLNLEFASGTATEDGWALLVSSNAASLLDPELRVRLSRLPVEQVLREFYPALIRLREAAALVVGFSAGSSARAASGGQVTDEDGSAHEIDERDATEFTDRAELQPEDEDVPQDSTDAMEVVGAADPPSDPRVHPGMQQAIQSEAVAVSEMETIGWPANPFAAAYTSRLQTLVPAHSTPSGPVGAPILDLGPEMPSLLENRSAPAIERPRIRTRDPRARAATARRAGIALAAMLVILAAIAAALLGPSLLQSDDDQFRSRVERARNGLAASELAATTEGARLTLQDALLDVEAALELNPLEADARQLRSEIEAVLAELNLVQ
;
A
#
# COMPACT_ATOMS: atom_id res chain seq x y z
N MET A 1 1.06 37.34 10.15
CA MET A 1 0.57 36.88 8.83
C MET A 1 1.35 35.62 8.53
N THR A 2 0.74 34.46 8.67
CA THR A 2 1.35 33.17 8.36
C THR A 2 1.39 33.03 6.85
N SER A 3 2.59 33.13 6.26
CA SER A 3 2.81 32.83 4.85
C SER A 3 2.42 31.37 4.62
N HIS A 4 1.32 31.15 3.89
CA HIS A 4 0.93 29.80 3.49
C HIS A 4 2.03 29.23 2.61
N GLN A 5 2.68 28.17 3.07
CA GLN A 5 3.54 27.36 2.22
C GLN A 5 2.68 26.73 1.14
N GLU A 6 2.87 27.20 -0.09
CA GLU A 6 2.36 26.56 -1.29
C GLU A 6 3.14 25.25 -1.46
N ILE A 7 2.45 24.12 -1.31
CA ILE A 7 2.99 22.83 -1.69
C ILE A 7 2.63 22.60 -3.14
N TRP A 8 3.67 22.29 -3.91
CA TRP A 8 3.51 21.84 -5.27
C TRP A 8 3.25 20.34 -5.28
N SER A 9 2.15 19.93 -5.90
CA SER A 9 1.89 18.54 -6.27
C SER A 9 1.41 18.46 -7.70
N SER A 10 1.75 17.36 -8.36
CA SER A 10 1.25 17.06 -9.70
C SER A 10 0.92 15.58 -9.79
N GLN A 11 -0.24 15.27 -10.35
CA GLN A 11 -0.76 13.92 -10.48
C GLN A 11 -0.98 13.58 -11.94
N LEU A 12 -0.80 12.30 -12.27
CA LEU A 12 -1.02 11.76 -13.59
C LEU A 12 -1.57 10.35 -13.46
N ARG A 13 -2.70 10.10 -14.13
CA ARG A 13 -3.22 8.75 -14.34
C ARG A 13 -3.26 8.43 -15.83
N ILE A 14 -2.85 7.22 -16.17
CA ILE A 14 -2.99 6.64 -17.49
C ILE A 14 -4.04 5.52 -17.42
N VAL A 15 -5.03 5.54 -18.32
CA VAL A 15 -6.03 4.48 -18.49
C VAL A 15 -6.15 4.17 -19.98
N ALA A 16 -6.02 2.90 -20.34
CA ALA A 16 -5.94 2.43 -21.72
C ALA A 16 -4.96 3.26 -22.59
N GLY A 17 -3.79 3.60 -22.04
CA GLY A 17 -2.77 4.40 -22.74
C GLY A 17 -3.14 5.87 -22.96
N ARG A 18 -4.10 6.42 -22.21
CA ARG A 18 -4.51 7.82 -22.28
C ARG A 18 -4.40 8.49 -20.92
N ALA A 19 -3.95 9.74 -20.91
CA ALA A 19 -3.96 10.55 -19.69
C ALA A 19 -5.39 10.91 -19.29
N VAL A 20 -5.71 10.73 -18.01
CA VAL A 20 -7.01 11.03 -17.41
C VAL A 20 -6.77 11.88 -16.17
N GLU A 21 -7.64 12.87 -15.96
CA GLU A 21 -7.56 13.80 -14.82
C GLU A 21 -8.05 13.17 -13.52
N GLU A 22 -9.13 12.38 -13.61
CA GLU A 22 -9.70 11.66 -12.48
C GLU A 22 -8.79 10.52 -12.03
N ALA A 23 -8.34 10.58 -10.78
CA ALA A 23 -7.43 9.60 -10.19
C ALA A 23 -7.94 9.14 -8.80
N PRO A 24 -8.91 8.21 -8.73
CA PRO A 24 -9.50 7.72 -7.48
C PRO A 24 -8.48 7.03 -6.58
N GLN A 25 -7.35 6.60 -7.14
CA GLN A 25 -6.24 6.02 -6.40
C GLN A 25 -5.32 7.05 -5.73
N ILE A 26 -5.53 8.34 -5.95
CA ILE A 26 -4.73 9.42 -5.34
C ILE A 26 -5.61 10.19 -4.35
N GLY A 27 -5.07 10.44 -3.16
CA GLY A 27 -5.76 11.21 -2.14
C GLY A 27 -4.83 12.05 -1.29
N PHE A 28 -5.42 13.06 -0.66
CA PHE A 28 -4.73 14.01 0.20
C PHE A 28 -5.50 14.20 1.50
N ALA A 29 -4.79 14.35 2.60
CA ALA A 29 -5.35 14.77 3.88
C ALA A 29 -4.46 15.83 4.52
N GLU A 30 -5.07 16.91 4.99
CA GLU A 30 -4.40 17.95 5.76
C GLU A 30 -4.99 17.98 7.17
N LYS A 31 -4.12 17.94 8.18
CA LYS A 31 -4.48 17.91 9.59
C LYS A 31 -3.51 18.79 10.37
N VAL A 32 -3.86 19.14 11.60
CA VAL A 32 -3.00 19.93 12.49
C VAL A 32 -2.56 19.04 13.64
N ASP A 33 -1.27 19.05 13.99
CA ASP A 33 -0.76 18.28 15.13
C ASP A 33 -1.10 18.95 16.47
N GLN A 34 -0.70 18.33 17.60
CA GLN A 34 -0.95 18.87 18.94
C GLN A 34 -0.37 20.27 19.19
N VAL A 35 0.64 20.66 18.40
CA VAL A 35 1.40 21.92 18.55
C VAL A 35 0.88 22.98 17.56
N GLY A 36 -0.17 22.68 16.80
CA GLY A 36 -0.70 23.62 15.81
C GLY A 36 0.02 23.59 14.47
N ARG A 37 0.93 22.64 14.22
CA ARG A 37 1.66 22.53 12.95
C ARG A 37 0.85 21.77 11.91
N LEU A 38 0.89 22.26 10.68
CA LEU A 38 0.24 21.60 9.56
C LEU A 38 0.99 20.30 9.21
N VAL A 39 0.24 19.21 9.15
CA VAL A 39 0.69 17.89 8.71
C VAL A 39 -0.12 17.51 7.48
N ARG A 40 0.57 17.15 6.42
CA ARG A 40 -0.01 16.76 5.15
C ARG A 40 0.32 15.31 4.85
N LEU A 41 -0.67 14.58 4.37
CA LEU A 41 -0.57 13.19 3.95
C LEU A 41 -0.97 13.12 2.48
N SER A 42 -0.09 12.60 1.64
CA SER A 42 -0.36 12.27 0.24
C SER A 42 -0.39 10.76 0.10
N ILE A 43 -1.37 10.22 -0.61
CA ILE A 43 -1.66 8.79 -0.70
C ILE A 43 -1.73 8.42 -2.18
N LEU A 44 -1.03 7.36 -2.57
CA LEU A 44 -1.25 6.65 -3.82
C LEU A 44 -1.55 5.19 -3.49
N ALA A 45 -2.73 4.72 -3.87
CA ALA A 45 -3.11 3.33 -3.81
C ALA A 45 -2.97 2.67 -5.19
N GLU A 46 -2.88 1.35 -5.19
CA GLU A 46 -2.89 0.54 -6.40
C GLU A 46 -3.67 -0.72 -6.12
N SER A 47 -4.52 -1.15 -7.05
CA SER A 47 -5.25 -2.40 -6.85
C SER A 47 -4.44 -3.58 -7.34
N VAL A 48 -4.56 -4.70 -6.64
CA VAL A 48 -4.02 -5.98 -7.10
C VAL A 48 -4.91 -6.60 -8.19
N SER A 49 -6.19 -6.21 -8.27
CA SER A 49 -7.16 -6.71 -9.25
C SER A 49 -8.00 -5.60 -9.90
N ASP A 50 -8.39 -5.80 -11.16
CA ASP A 50 -9.21 -4.82 -11.91
C ASP A 50 -10.58 -4.58 -11.24
N GLU A 51 -11.16 -5.60 -10.58
CA GLU A 51 -12.50 -5.51 -9.97
C GLU A 51 -12.56 -4.59 -8.75
N ALA A 52 -11.43 -4.45 -8.05
CA ALA A 52 -11.35 -3.68 -6.82
C ALA A 52 -11.17 -2.17 -7.09
N GLU A 53 -10.99 -1.75 -8.34
CA GLU A 53 -10.88 -0.33 -8.70
C GLU A 53 -12.11 0.50 -8.29
N ALA A 54 -13.31 -0.12 -8.24
CA ALA A 54 -14.56 0.54 -7.88
C ALA A 54 -14.59 1.08 -6.42
N PHE A 55 -13.76 0.55 -5.53
CA PHE A 55 -13.74 0.92 -4.11
C PHE A 55 -12.52 1.77 -3.73
N MET A 56 -11.65 2.04 -4.69
CA MET A 56 -10.36 2.71 -4.48
C MET A 56 -10.51 4.09 -3.83
N ASP A 57 -11.39 4.95 -4.36
CA ASP A 57 -11.63 6.31 -3.85
C ASP A 57 -12.03 6.28 -2.37
N GLN A 58 -12.97 5.40 -2.03
CA GLN A 58 -13.45 5.26 -0.67
C GLN A 58 -12.35 4.78 0.28
N PHE A 59 -11.54 3.83 -0.16
CA PHE A 59 -10.42 3.29 0.61
C PHE A 59 -9.35 4.37 0.87
N VAL A 60 -8.93 5.09 -0.17
CA VAL A 60 -7.97 6.20 -0.06
C VAL A 60 -8.49 7.31 0.86
N ARG A 61 -9.76 7.71 0.69
CA ARG A 61 -10.41 8.69 1.58
C ARG A 61 -10.43 8.22 3.02
N ARG A 62 -10.71 6.93 3.26
CA ARG A 62 -10.76 6.35 4.60
C ARG A 62 -9.43 6.47 5.33
N ILE A 63 -8.31 6.17 4.68
CA ILE A 63 -6.95 6.36 5.26
C ILE A 63 -6.76 7.82 5.68
N GLY A 64 -7.13 8.77 4.83
CA GLY A 64 -7.05 10.21 5.14
C GLY A 64 -7.95 10.66 6.29
N GLU A 65 -9.14 10.06 6.44
CA GLU A 65 -10.07 10.34 7.52
C GLU A 65 -9.55 9.86 8.89
N VAL A 66 -9.06 8.62 8.96
CA VAL A 66 -8.57 8.00 10.21
C VAL A 66 -7.16 8.46 10.60
N PHE A 67 -6.43 9.07 9.68
CA PHE A 67 -5.13 9.66 9.96
C PHE A 67 -5.24 10.82 10.96
N ASP A 68 -4.68 10.58 12.16
CA ASP A 68 -4.63 11.55 13.25
C ASP A 68 -3.18 11.79 13.70
N PRO A 69 -2.54 12.88 13.23
CA PRO A 69 -1.17 13.22 13.61
C PRO A 69 -1.07 13.81 15.03
N ALA A 70 -2.20 14.11 15.70
CA ALA A 70 -2.18 14.59 17.06
C ALA A 70 -2.02 13.45 18.06
N ALA A 71 -2.46 12.23 17.77
CA ALA A 71 -2.41 11.16 18.76
C ALA A 71 -1.02 10.52 18.95
N ARG A 72 -0.13 10.57 17.95
CA ARG A 72 1.08 9.71 17.87
C ARG A 72 2.26 10.40 17.16
N SER A 73 3.41 9.72 17.10
CA SER A 73 4.46 10.05 16.13
C SER A 73 3.91 9.97 14.70
N LEU A 74 4.52 10.65 13.71
CA LEU A 74 4.02 10.63 12.32
C LEU A 74 3.97 9.22 11.73
N THR A 75 5.03 8.42 11.97
CA THR A 75 5.08 7.01 11.57
C THR A 75 4.01 6.18 12.29
N GLY A 76 3.82 6.40 13.60
CA GLY A 76 2.81 5.70 14.39
C GLY A 76 1.38 6.07 14.00
N ALA A 77 1.14 7.34 13.64
CA ALA A 77 -0.14 7.81 13.13
C ALA A 77 -0.45 7.20 11.75
N LEU A 78 0.55 7.14 10.86
CA LEU A 78 0.38 6.48 9.56
C LEU A 78 0.10 4.99 9.72
N LYS A 79 0.93 4.30 10.51
CA LYS A 79 0.78 2.87 10.77
C LYS A 79 -0.63 2.56 11.29
N ALA A 80 -1.08 3.28 12.32
CA ALA A 80 -2.42 3.10 12.87
C ALA A 80 -3.53 3.37 11.84
N ALA A 81 -3.37 4.40 11.00
CA ALA A 81 -4.34 4.71 9.94
C ALA A 81 -4.44 3.59 8.89
N VAL A 82 -3.30 3.09 8.42
CA VAL A 82 -3.24 2.00 7.44
C VAL A 82 -3.73 0.68 8.05
N GLU A 83 -3.36 0.36 9.29
CA GLU A 83 -3.86 -0.82 10.01
C GLU A 83 -5.38 -0.77 10.21
N THR A 84 -5.93 0.40 10.54
CA THR A 84 -7.39 0.59 10.65
C THR A 84 -8.07 0.35 9.30
N ALA A 85 -7.55 0.92 8.22
CA ALA A 85 -8.08 0.70 6.87
C ALA A 85 -7.92 -0.77 6.41
N HIS A 86 -6.83 -1.43 6.81
CA HIS A 86 -6.60 -2.85 6.56
C HIS A 86 -7.67 -3.72 7.23
N GLU A 87 -7.92 -3.50 8.52
CA GLU A 87 -8.90 -4.28 9.26
C GLU A 87 -10.32 -4.09 8.71
N GLU A 88 -10.70 -2.85 8.39
CA GLU A 88 -11.99 -2.56 7.77
C GLU A 88 -12.17 -3.26 6.42
N LEU A 89 -11.13 -3.22 5.57
CA LEU A 89 -11.15 -3.89 4.27
C LEU A 89 -11.19 -5.42 4.41
N ARG A 90 -10.49 -5.96 5.41
CA ARG A 90 -10.48 -7.40 5.72
C ARG A 90 -11.86 -7.88 6.17
N VAL A 91 -12.51 -7.15 7.07
CA VAL A 91 -13.90 -7.43 7.48
C VAL A 91 -14.85 -7.39 6.28
N TRP A 92 -14.65 -6.44 5.36
CA TRP A 92 -15.42 -6.38 4.12
C TRP A 92 -15.16 -7.60 3.20
N ASN A 93 -13.90 -7.98 2.99
CA ASN A 93 -13.52 -9.16 2.19
C ASN A 93 -14.10 -10.46 2.77
N GLN A 94 -14.14 -10.63 4.09
CA GLN A 94 -14.73 -11.80 4.74
C GLN A 94 -16.23 -11.99 4.46
N GLN A 95 -16.94 -10.90 4.15
CA GLN A 95 -18.37 -10.92 3.81
C GLN A 95 -18.63 -11.14 2.30
N ARG A 96 -17.57 -11.21 1.51
CA ARG A 96 -17.59 -11.23 0.05
C ARG A 96 -17.06 -12.54 -0.50
N LEU A 97 -17.45 -12.84 -1.74
CA LEU A 97 -16.88 -13.97 -2.46
C LEU A 97 -15.39 -13.69 -2.73
N PRO A 98 -14.51 -14.72 -2.77
CA PRO A 98 -13.09 -14.51 -3.06
C PRO A 98 -12.79 -13.72 -4.34
N ALA A 99 -13.64 -13.88 -5.38
CA ALA A 99 -13.53 -13.13 -6.63
C ALA A 99 -13.93 -11.64 -6.51
N GLU A 100 -14.55 -11.25 -5.40
CA GLU A 100 -14.91 -9.86 -5.09
C GLU A 100 -13.96 -9.25 -4.06
N HIS A 101 -12.90 -9.97 -3.64
CA HIS A 101 -11.95 -9.45 -2.66
C HIS A 101 -11.19 -8.26 -3.23
N ALA A 102 -11.11 -7.21 -2.43
CA ALA A 102 -10.38 -6.00 -2.74
C ALA A 102 -9.06 -6.00 -1.98
N LEU A 103 -7.97 -5.90 -2.73
CA LEU A 103 -6.61 -5.90 -2.23
C LEU A 103 -5.87 -4.71 -2.81
N TYR A 104 -5.12 -3.99 -1.96
CA TYR A 104 -4.42 -2.78 -2.38
C TYR A 104 -2.97 -2.73 -1.91
N GLY A 105 -2.10 -2.20 -2.78
CA GLY A 105 -0.85 -1.58 -2.37
C GLY A 105 -1.07 -0.10 -2.07
N VAL A 106 -0.30 0.45 -1.13
CA VAL A 106 -0.35 1.87 -0.77
C VAL A 106 1.06 2.41 -0.56
N SER A 107 1.30 3.57 -1.16
CA SER A 107 2.45 4.44 -0.90
C SER A 107 1.92 5.75 -0.31
N CYS A 108 2.43 6.13 0.85
CA CYS A 108 2.02 7.30 1.61
C CYS A 108 3.21 8.21 1.88
N LEU A 109 3.08 9.50 1.60
CA LEU A 109 4.05 10.52 2.00
C LEU A 109 3.45 11.42 3.07
N ILE A 110 4.15 11.55 4.19
CA ILE A 110 3.80 12.48 5.25
C ILE A 110 4.81 13.62 5.30
N GLN A 111 4.30 14.83 5.36
CA GLN A 111 5.08 16.05 5.52
C GLN A 111 4.56 16.81 6.73
N ARG A 112 5.46 17.18 7.64
CA ARG A 112 5.17 18.12 8.72
C ARG A 112 6.11 19.30 8.58
N GLU A 113 5.59 20.51 8.79
CA GLU A 113 6.38 21.73 8.75
C GLU A 113 7.66 21.62 9.61
N GLY A 114 8.81 21.91 9.00
CA GLY A 114 10.13 21.86 9.65
C GLY A 114 10.65 20.47 10.01
N GLN A 115 10.04 19.39 9.49
CA GLN A 115 10.49 18.01 9.70
C GLN A 115 10.75 17.30 8.37
N PRO A 116 11.66 16.30 8.35
CA PRO A 116 11.87 15.49 7.16
C PRO A 116 10.57 14.78 6.75
N ALA A 117 10.37 14.67 5.44
CA ALA A 117 9.26 13.90 4.90
C ALA A 117 9.46 12.41 5.22
N VAL A 118 8.36 11.72 5.54
CA VAL A 118 8.36 10.30 5.85
C VAL A 118 7.53 9.58 4.80
N LEU A 119 8.15 8.60 4.15
CA LEU A 119 7.51 7.70 3.21
C LEU A 119 7.14 6.41 3.95
N GLY A 120 5.90 5.96 3.80
CA GLY A 120 5.41 4.67 4.28
C GLY A 120 4.81 3.86 3.13
N GLN A 121 5.10 2.56 3.05
CA GLN A 121 4.73 1.75 1.89
C GLN A 121 4.36 0.32 2.27
N VAL A 122 3.34 -0.22 1.59
CA VAL A 122 2.90 -1.62 1.69
C VAL A 122 2.34 -2.09 0.36
N GLY A 123 2.57 -3.35 0.00
CA GLY A 123 2.09 -3.95 -1.26
C GLY A 123 2.81 -3.42 -2.52
N PRO A 124 2.22 -3.61 -3.71
CA PRO A 124 2.93 -3.48 -4.99
C PRO A 124 3.27 -2.05 -5.44
N SER A 125 2.59 -1.02 -4.90
CA SER A 125 2.90 0.38 -5.21
C SER A 125 4.35 0.70 -4.83
N ALA A 126 5.00 1.66 -5.48
CA ALA A 126 6.36 2.05 -5.18
C ALA A 126 6.54 3.56 -5.01
N ALA A 127 7.64 3.94 -4.35
CA ALA A 127 7.97 5.33 -4.21
C ALA A 127 9.48 5.62 -4.27
N LEU A 128 9.79 6.80 -4.76
CA LEU A 128 11.14 7.34 -4.88
C LEU A 128 11.23 8.63 -4.08
N LEU A 129 12.28 8.76 -3.28
CA LEU A 129 12.59 9.96 -2.53
C LEU A 129 13.87 10.59 -3.09
N ALA A 130 13.78 11.85 -3.52
CA ALA A 130 14.90 12.63 -4.02
C ALA A 130 15.19 13.80 -3.07
N GLY A 131 16.47 14.06 -2.81
CA GLY A 131 16.96 15.16 -1.98
C GLY A 131 18.31 15.68 -2.49
N ASP A 132 18.82 16.74 -1.85
CA ASP A 132 19.95 17.54 -2.34
C ASP A 132 21.32 16.84 -2.38
N ALA A 133 21.48 15.69 -1.72
CA ALA A 133 22.76 14.98 -1.67
C ALA A 133 23.11 14.21 -2.97
N GLY A 134 22.50 14.63 -4.09
CA GLY A 134 22.81 14.15 -5.43
C GLY A 134 22.38 12.70 -5.67
N PRO A 135 22.91 12.05 -6.71
CA PRO A 135 22.54 10.67 -7.05
C PRO A 135 22.85 9.67 -5.92
N ALA A 136 23.77 10.01 -5.00
CA ALA A 136 24.10 9.19 -3.83
C ALA A 136 23.00 9.19 -2.75
N SER A 137 22.10 10.19 -2.73
CA SER A 137 20.98 10.24 -1.79
C SER A 137 19.66 9.75 -2.37
N LEU A 138 19.68 9.17 -3.56
CA LEU A 138 18.50 8.48 -4.10
C LEU A 138 18.21 7.24 -3.26
N ARG A 139 17.35 7.39 -2.26
CA ARG A 139 16.68 6.26 -1.64
C ARG A 139 15.47 5.94 -2.50
N ALA A 140 15.71 5.13 -3.52
CA ALA A 140 14.63 4.38 -4.12
C ALA A 140 14.19 3.33 -3.09
N ILE A 141 13.11 3.58 -2.37
CA ILE A 141 12.35 2.49 -1.74
C ILE A 141 11.52 1.87 -2.85
N THR A 142 12.22 1.29 -3.83
CA THR A 142 11.55 0.32 -4.67
C THR A 142 11.60 -0.96 -3.88
N LEU A 143 10.49 -1.25 -3.20
CA LEU A 143 10.20 -2.57 -2.66
C LEU A 143 10.08 -3.56 -3.84
N TYR A 144 11.22 -3.82 -4.50
CA TYR A 144 11.37 -4.98 -5.37
C TYR A 144 11.74 -6.22 -4.58
N ALA A 145 12.26 -6.08 -3.35
CA ALA A 145 12.62 -7.22 -2.51
C ALA A 145 11.39 -8.05 -2.08
N HIS A 146 10.21 -7.43 -2.12
CA HIS A 146 8.93 -8.09 -1.96
C HIS A 146 8.00 -7.74 -3.12
N LEU A 147 8.53 -7.81 -4.37
CA LEU A 147 7.69 -8.46 -5.37
C LEU A 147 7.18 -9.70 -4.64
N PRO A 148 5.87 -9.83 -4.44
CA PRO A 148 5.36 -11.04 -3.85
C PRO A 148 6.05 -12.17 -4.59
N ARG A 149 6.61 -13.12 -3.84
CA ARG A 149 7.02 -14.39 -4.44
C ARG A 149 5.95 -14.70 -5.46
N ARG A 150 6.33 -15.07 -6.67
CA ARG A 150 5.41 -15.21 -7.83
C ARG A 150 4.13 -16.02 -7.51
N ASP A 151 4.15 -16.70 -6.37
CA ASP A 151 3.15 -17.55 -5.76
C ASP A 151 2.17 -16.84 -4.77
N ASP A 152 2.42 -15.62 -4.26
CA ASP A 152 1.45 -14.94 -3.36
C ASP A 152 1.51 -13.38 -3.30
N PRO A 153 0.97 -12.66 -4.31
CA PRO A 153 0.71 -11.21 -4.30
C PRO A 153 -0.26 -10.71 -3.25
N VAL A 154 -0.96 -11.61 -2.57
CA VAL A 154 -1.99 -11.27 -1.59
C VAL A 154 -1.37 -11.08 -0.21
N ALA A 155 -0.29 -11.80 0.11
CA ALA A 155 0.31 -11.81 1.44
C ALA A 155 0.85 -10.45 1.93
N ALA A 156 1.21 -9.54 1.02
CA ALA A 156 1.75 -8.21 1.37
C ALA A 156 0.78 -7.05 1.07
N ALA A 157 -0.46 -7.34 0.65
CA ALA A 157 -1.44 -6.32 0.28
C ALA A 157 -2.38 -5.98 1.44
N ILE A 158 -2.86 -4.74 1.47
CA ILE A 158 -3.91 -4.32 2.39
C ILE A 158 -5.21 -5.06 2.03
N GLY A 159 -5.92 -5.56 3.05
CA GLY A 159 -7.10 -6.41 2.89
C GLY A 159 -6.79 -7.91 2.75
N GLY A 160 -5.50 -8.28 2.70
CA GLY A 160 -5.01 -9.66 2.69
C GLY A 160 -4.94 -10.28 4.09
N SER A 161 -3.94 -11.15 4.29
CA SER A 161 -3.67 -11.82 5.58
C SER A 161 -2.79 -10.98 6.52
N ASP A 162 -2.96 -11.17 7.83
CA ASP A 162 -2.07 -10.63 8.86
C ASP A 162 -0.73 -11.40 8.94
N PRO A 163 0.39 -10.76 9.35
CA PRO A 163 0.50 -9.35 9.77
C PRO A 163 0.76 -8.36 8.63
N LEU A 164 0.20 -7.15 8.76
CA LEU A 164 0.51 -6.03 7.87
C LEU A 164 1.91 -5.45 8.17
N ASN A 165 2.82 -5.57 7.20
CA ASN A 165 4.16 -5.00 7.28
C ASN A 165 4.26 -3.69 6.49
N LEU A 166 4.12 -2.57 7.20
CA LEU A 166 4.32 -1.24 6.63
C LEU A 166 5.80 -0.84 6.77
N GLU A 167 6.46 -0.61 5.65
CA GLU A 167 7.84 -0.16 5.61
C GLU A 167 7.91 1.36 5.61
N PHE A 168 8.98 1.90 6.18
CA PHE A 168 9.21 3.33 6.27
C PHE A 168 10.60 3.70 5.78
N ALA A 169 10.71 4.85 5.10
CA ALA A 169 11.95 5.61 5.15
C ALA A 169 11.69 7.10 5.34
N SER A 170 12.69 7.74 5.94
CA SER A 170 12.73 9.18 6.09
C SER A 170 13.58 9.79 4.98
N GLY A 171 13.11 10.92 4.47
CA GLY A 171 13.91 11.81 3.64
C GLY A 171 14.85 12.67 4.47
N THR A 172 15.69 13.41 3.77
CA THR A 172 16.39 14.54 4.33
C THR A 172 15.41 15.70 4.50
N ALA A 173 15.58 16.51 5.54
CA ALA A 173 14.79 17.72 5.78
C ALA A 173 15.16 18.86 4.81
N THR A 174 15.71 18.52 3.64
CA THR A 174 16.20 19.49 2.67
C THR A 174 15.03 20.17 1.98
N GLU A 175 15.18 21.48 1.86
CA GLU A 175 14.19 22.44 1.38
C GLU A 175 13.76 22.20 -0.08
N ASP A 176 14.59 21.54 -0.89
CA ASP A 176 14.36 21.36 -2.33
C ASP A 176 14.09 19.90 -2.75
N GLY A 177 13.79 19.01 -1.79
CA GLY A 177 13.50 17.60 -2.08
C GLY A 177 12.12 17.37 -2.71
N TRP A 178 11.91 16.15 -3.22
CA TRP A 178 10.59 15.71 -3.68
C TRP A 178 10.40 14.20 -3.52
N ALA A 179 9.15 13.76 -3.55
CA ALA A 179 8.78 12.35 -3.61
C ALA A 179 7.98 12.06 -4.88
N LEU A 180 8.22 10.90 -5.48
CA LEU A 180 7.45 10.34 -6.59
C LEU A 180 6.81 9.03 -6.10
N LEU A 181 5.50 9.01 -5.94
CA LEU A 181 4.71 7.81 -5.67
C LEU A 181 4.19 7.28 -7.00
N VAL A 182 4.28 5.98 -7.24
CA VAL A 182 3.92 5.35 -8.52
C VAL A 182 3.28 3.98 -8.31
N SER A 183 2.43 3.58 -9.25
CA SER A 183 1.98 2.18 -9.36
C SER A 183 3.15 1.24 -9.72
N SER A 184 3.03 -0.04 -9.41
CA SER A 184 4.03 -1.09 -9.61
C SER A 184 4.51 -1.18 -11.06
N ASN A 185 3.58 -1.07 -12.01
CA ASN A 185 3.88 -1.10 -13.43
C ASN A 185 4.65 0.15 -13.90
N ALA A 186 4.34 1.33 -13.35
CA ALA A 186 5.11 2.54 -13.57
C ALA A 186 6.49 2.44 -12.91
N ALA A 187 6.57 1.84 -11.74
CA ALA A 187 7.84 1.59 -11.05
C ALA A 187 8.79 0.76 -11.92
N SER A 188 8.28 -0.26 -12.64
CA SER A 188 9.10 -1.09 -13.55
C SER A 188 9.83 -0.32 -14.64
N LEU A 189 9.38 0.90 -14.95
CA LEU A 189 10.03 1.79 -15.91
C LEU A 189 11.19 2.58 -15.30
N LEU A 190 11.30 2.64 -13.97
CA LEU A 190 12.35 3.34 -13.23
C LEU A 190 13.64 2.52 -13.20
N ASP A 191 14.30 2.38 -14.34
CA ASP A 191 15.67 1.87 -14.38
C ASP A 191 16.64 2.80 -13.62
N PRO A 192 17.85 2.34 -13.27
CA PRO A 192 18.81 3.16 -12.53
C PRO A 192 19.17 4.48 -13.24
N GLU A 193 19.20 4.50 -14.57
CA GLU A 193 19.54 5.69 -15.36
C GLU A 193 18.43 6.75 -15.29
N LEU A 194 17.18 6.34 -15.47
CA LEU A 194 16.00 7.18 -15.35
C LEU A 194 15.86 7.69 -13.92
N ARG A 195 16.12 6.87 -12.89
CA ARG A 195 16.12 7.34 -11.49
C ARG A 195 17.12 8.47 -11.27
N VAL A 196 18.36 8.29 -11.72
CA VAL A 196 19.42 9.31 -11.62
C VAL A 196 19.09 10.55 -12.44
N ARG A 197 18.45 10.39 -13.60
CA ARG A 197 18.01 11.53 -14.42
C ARG A 197 16.89 12.30 -13.73
N LEU A 198 15.83 11.63 -13.27
CA LEU A 198 14.71 12.26 -12.59
C LEU A 198 15.18 13.02 -11.35
N SER A 199 16.08 12.43 -10.55
CA SER A 199 16.60 13.07 -9.32
C SER A 199 17.33 14.38 -9.52
N ARG A 200 17.74 14.70 -10.75
CA ARG A 200 18.43 15.95 -11.10
C ARG A 200 17.50 17.01 -11.63
N LEU A 201 16.22 16.67 -11.85
CA LEU A 201 15.23 17.59 -12.38
C LEU A 201 14.57 18.36 -11.24
N PRO A 202 14.20 19.63 -11.48
CA PRO A 202 13.29 20.34 -10.60
C PRO A 202 11.94 19.63 -10.59
N VAL A 203 11.23 19.72 -9.47
CA VAL A 203 10.02 18.92 -9.20
C VAL A 203 8.96 19.04 -10.30
N GLU A 204 8.83 20.21 -10.91
CA GLU A 204 7.87 20.51 -11.98
C GLU A 204 8.17 19.80 -13.30
N GLN A 205 9.42 19.36 -13.49
CA GLN A 205 9.86 18.66 -14.69
C GLN A 205 9.86 17.14 -14.52
N VAL A 206 9.76 16.62 -13.30
CA VAL A 206 9.83 15.17 -13.01
C VAL A 206 8.74 14.40 -13.76
N LEU A 207 7.46 14.77 -13.59
CA LEU A 207 6.38 14.08 -14.32
C LEU A 207 6.44 14.31 -15.82
N ARG A 208 6.91 15.48 -16.27
CA ARG A 208 7.03 15.79 -17.69
C ARG A 208 8.06 14.89 -18.37
N GLU A 209 9.20 14.66 -17.74
CA GLU A 209 10.24 13.75 -18.22
C GLU A 209 9.78 12.29 -18.12
N PHE A 210 8.99 11.94 -17.10
CA PHE A 210 8.53 10.56 -16.91
C PHE A 210 7.35 10.18 -17.81
N TYR A 211 6.55 11.16 -18.23
CA TYR A 211 5.34 10.98 -19.03
C TYR A 211 5.52 10.12 -20.31
N PRO A 212 6.55 10.30 -21.15
CA PRO A 212 6.74 9.49 -22.36
C PRO A 212 6.93 8.00 -22.10
N ALA A 213 7.42 7.64 -20.91
CA ALA A 213 7.52 6.25 -20.48
C ALA A 213 6.15 5.74 -19.98
N LEU A 214 5.47 6.54 -19.14
CA LEU A 214 4.16 6.21 -18.57
C LEU A 214 3.08 5.98 -19.63
N ILE A 215 3.03 6.79 -20.69
CA ILE A 215 1.99 6.69 -21.72
C ILE A 215 2.03 5.36 -22.52
N ARG A 216 3.14 4.63 -22.43
CA ARG A 216 3.27 3.29 -23.05
C ARG A 216 2.60 2.19 -22.23
N LEU A 217 2.28 2.47 -20.97
CA LEU A 217 1.56 1.55 -20.11
C LEU A 217 0.07 1.63 -20.39
N ARG A 218 -0.62 0.49 -20.26
CA ARG A 218 -2.07 0.44 -20.37
C ARG A 218 -2.71 1.23 -19.22
N GLU A 219 -2.27 0.97 -18.01
CA GLU A 219 -2.72 1.61 -16.79
C GLU A 219 -1.49 2.07 -16.01
N ALA A 220 -1.52 3.25 -15.41
CA ALA A 220 -0.46 3.72 -14.52
C ALA A 220 -0.96 4.87 -13.65
N ALA A 221 -0.38 5.00 -12.47
CA ALA A 221 -0.59 6.13 -11.58
C ALA A 221 0.76 6.71 -11.18
N ALA A 222 0.88 8.03 -11.18
CA ALA A 222 2.05 8.72 -10.68
C ALA A 222 1.62 10.00 -9.95
N LEU A 223 2.22 10.24 -8.79
CA LEU A 223 2.06 11.44 -7.99
C LEU A 223 3.44 11.97 -7.63
N VAL A 224 3.74 13.22 -7.99
CA VAL A 224 4.94 13.93 -7.52
C VAL A 224 4.53 14.99 -6.51
N VAL A 225 5.23 15.01 -5.38
CA VAL A 225 5.02 15.96 -4.29
C VAL A 225 6.34 16.65 -3.98
N GLY A 226 6.38 17.97 -4.13
CA GLY A 226 7.52 18.79 -3.74
C GLY A 226 7.57 19.01 -2.24
N PHE A 227 8.77 19.06 -1.67
CA PHE A 227 8.97 19.51 -0.31
C PHE A 227 9.04 21.03 -0.40
N SER A 228 8.08 21.70 0.20
CA SER A 228 8.18 23.15 0.30
C SER A 228 9.21 23.42 1.38
N ALA A 229 10.31 24.07 1.02
CA ALA A 229 11.03 24.96 1.90
C ALA A 229 10.07 26.01 2.41
N GLY A 230 10.15 26.47 3.66
CA GLY A 230 9.43 27.68 4.03
C GLY A 230 9.89 28.77 3.07
N SER A 231 9.05 29.18 2.11
CA SER A 231 9.40 30.21 1.13
C SER A 231 9.63 31.51 1.88
N SER A 232 10.86 31.70 2.35
CA SER A 232 11.38 33.00 2.72
C SER A 232 11.54 33.71 1.40
N ALA A 233 10.53 34.50 1.08
CA ALA A 233 10.38 35.36 -0.08
C ALA A 233 11.74 35.93 -0.56
N ARG A 234 12.44 35.17 -1.40
CA ARG A 234 13.67 35.62 -2.04
C ARG A 234 13.27 36.30 -3.33
N ALA A 235 12.82 37.54 -3.14
CA ALA A 235 13.00 38.67 -4.03
C ALA A 235 12.93 38.37 -5.54
N ALA A 236 11.71 38.21 -6.04
CA ALA A 236 11.33 38.87 -7.29
C ALA A 236 11.02 40.35 -7.00
N SER A 237 11.96 41.09 -6.41
CA SER A 237 12.02 42.53 -6.59
C SER A 237 12.61 42.77 -7.98
N GLY A 238 11.80 42.49 -9.00
CA GLY A 238 12.04 42.98 -10.35
C GLY A 238 12.17 44.50 -10.25
N GLY A 239 13.32 44.99 -10.72
CA GLY A 239 13.74 46.37 -10.60
C GLY A 239 12.64 47.35 -10.99
N GLN A 240 12.25 48.15 -10.01
CA GLN A 240 11.73 49.47 -10.30
C GLN A 240 12.93 50.29 -10.79
N VAL A 241 12.96 50.49 -12.10
CA VAL A 241 13.82 51.44 -12.80
C VAL A 241 13.61 52.81 -12.13
N THR A 242 14.54 53.20 -11.26
CA THR A 242 14.77 54.60 -10.95
C THR A 242 15.66 55.15 -12.06
N ASP A 243 15.05 55.94 -12.94
CA ASP A 243 15.74 56.94 -13.73
C ASP A 243 16.41 57.92 -12.75
N GLU A 244 17.68 57.69 -12.41
CA GLU A 244 18.57 58.76 -11.94
C GLU A 244 19.86 58.74 -12.75
N ASP A 245 19.83 59.66 -13.70
CA ASP A 245 20.90 60.10 -14.57
C ASP A 245 22.03 60.75 -13.74
N GLY A 246 23.25 60.24 -13.92
CA GLY A 246 24.46 61.04 -13.87
C GLY A 246 25.04 61.44 -12.51
N SER A 247 25.98 60.62 -12.02
CA SER A 247 27.27 61.18 -11.55
C SER A 247 28.34 60.09 -11.46
N ALA A 248 29.41 60.32 -12.21
CA ALA A 248 30.63 59.54 -12.23
C ALA A 248 31.30 59.51 -10.86
N HIS A 249 31.69 58.32 -10.39
CA HIS A 249 32.79 58.19 -9.44
C HIS A 249 33.72 57.04 -9.82
N GLU A 250 34.88 57.49 -10.29
CA GLU A 250 36.18 56.86 -10.35
C GLU A 250 36.62 56.33 -8.97
N ILE A 251 36.89 55.02 -8.87
CA ILE A 251 37.62 54.37 -7.76
C ILE A 251 38.42 53.24 -8.41
N ASP A 252 39.69 53.49 -8.75
CA ASP A 252 40.91 53.28 -7.95
C ASP A 252 41.25 51.78 -7.77
N GLU A 253 42.08 51.31 -8.70
CA GLU A 253 42.83 50.07 -8.61
C GLU A 253 43.93 50.22 -7.55
N ARG A 254 43.90 49.39 -6.49
CA ARG A 254 45.11 49.10 -5.69
C ARG A 254 44.99 47.82 -4.87
N ASP A 255 45.87 46.89 -5.27
CA ASP A 255 46.85 46.17 -4.45
C ASP A 255 46.49 45.10 -3.41
N ALA A 256 47.43 44.14 -3.41
CA ALA A 256 47.89 43.25 -2.34
C ALA A 256 46.98 42.05 -1.99
N THR A 257 47.29 40.84 -2.46
CA THR A 257 48.29 39.88 -1.94
C THR A 257 48.04 39.39 -0.52
N GLU A 258 48.26 38.08 -0.36
CA GLU A 258 48.77 37.38 0.83
C GLU A 258 47.79 36.47 1.58
N PHE A 259 48.36 35.34 2.05
CA PHE A 259 47.85 34.35 3.00
C PHE A 259 46.97 33.19 2.49
N THR A 260 47.64 32.11 2.07
CA THR A 260 47.26 30.76 2.52
C THR A 260 48.52 29.92 2.80
N ASP A 261 48.93 29.89 4.06
CA ASP A 261 49.76 28.83 4.65
C ASP A 261 48.91 27.56 4.77
N ARG A 262 49.32 26.47 4.10
CA ARG A 262 48.69 25.15 4.21
C ARG A 262 49.70 24.20 4.83
N ALA A 263 49.47 23.87 6.10
CA ALA A 263 50.27 22.93 6.87
C ALA A 263 50.20 21.52 6.26
N GLU A 264 51.38 20.94 6.06
CA GLU A 264 51.63 19.51 5.83
C GLU A 264 51.33 18.73 7.13
N LEU A 265 50.52 17.69 7.02
CA LEU A 265 50.37 16.65 8.04
C LEU A 265 51.02 15.37 7.52
N GLN A 266 52.01 14.90 8.28
CA GLN A 266 52.71 13.62 8.10
C GLN A 266 51.80 12.45 8.55
N PRO A 267 51.93 11.26 7.95
CA PRO A 267 51.31 10.04 8.46
C PRO A 267 52.19 9.42 9.54
N GLU A 268 51.59 9.06 10.68
CA GLU A 268 52.22 8.23 11.71
C GLU A 268 52.05 6.74 11.35
N ASP A 269 53.18 6.04 11.30
CA ASP A 269 53.29 4.59 11.21
C ASP A 269 52.93 3.97 12.57
N GLU A 270 51.94 3.06 12.61
CA GLU A 270 51.69 2.20 13.76
C GLU A 270 52.23 0.78 13.51
N ASP A 271 53.26 0.44 14.28
CA ASP A 271 53.85 -0.87 14.46
C ASP A 271 52.87 -1.85 15.13
N VAL A 272 52.58 -2.97 14.47
CA VAL A 272 51.89 -4.12 15.08
C VAL A 272 52.91 -5.24 15.36
N PRO A 273 53.06 -5.69 16.62
CA PRO A 273 53.98 -6.79 16.94
C PRO A 273 53.37 -8.16 16.65
N GLN A 274 54.15 -8.99 15.96
CA GLN A 274 53.99 -10.44 15.87
C GLN A 274 54.66 -11.13 17.07
N ASP A 275 53.88 -11.90 17.83
CA ASP A 275 54.29 -13.11 18.57
C ASP A 275 53.00 -13.60 19.28
N SER A 276 52.66 -14.87 19.40
CA SER A 276 53.49 -16.04 19.59
C SER A 276 52.60 -17.28 19.43
N THR A 277 53.16 -18.29 18.77
CA THR A 277 52.73 -19.67 18.84
C THR A 277 52.97 -20.21 20.25
N ASP A 278 51.98 -20.87 20.85
CA ASP A 278 52.32 -21.92 21.82
C ASP A 278 51.28 -23.04 21.86
N ALA A 279 51.83 -24.25 21.88
CA ALA A 279 51.16 -25.53 21.93
C ALA A 279 50.89 -25.94 23.39
N MET A 280 49.79 -26.67 23.64
CA MET A 280 49.52 -27.61 24.74
C MET A 280 48.01 -27.89 24.73
N GLU A 281 47.43 -29.03 25.11
CA GLU A 281 47.90 -30.32 25.59
C GLU A 281 46.67 -31.24 25.59
N VAL A 282 46.88 -32.52 25.34
CA VAL A 282 45.87 -33.59 25.30
C VAL A 282 45.70 -34.18 26.70
N VAL A 283 44.54 -33.99 27.36
CA VAL A 283 43.96 -34.83 28.45
C VAL A 283 42.47 -34.44 28.56
N GLY A 284 41.45 -35.27 28.74
CA GLY A 284 41.27 -36.68 28.99
C GLY A 284 39.76 -36.94 29.19
N ALA A 285 39.35 -38.21 29.00
CA ALA A 285 37.98 -38.67 29.12
C ALA A 285 37.44 -38.63 30.57
N ALA A 286 36.18 -38.26 30.74
CA ALA A 286 35.39 -38.55 31.95
C ALA A 286 33.89 -38.69 31.62
N ASP A 287 33.27 -39.66 32.28
CA ASP A 287 31.90 -40.19 32.15
C ASP A 287 30.74 -39.18 32.32
N PRO A 288 29.55 -39.50 31.76
CA PRO A 288 28.34 -38.71 31.98
C PRO A 288 27.65 -39.04 33.32
N PRO A 289 27.16 -38.04 34.08
CA PRO A 289 26.26 -38.28 35.19
C PRO A 289 24.80 -38.36 34.73
N SER A 290 24.13 -39.34 35.30
CA SER A 290 22.72 -39.67 35.22
C SER A 290 21.78 -38.53 35.66
N ASP A 291 20.73 -38.33 34.86
CA ASP A 291 19.30 -38.24 35.22
C ASP A 291 18.89 -37.42 36.48
N PRO A 292 17.97 -36.44 36.31
CA PRO A 292 16.99 -36.18 37.35
C PRO A 292 15.55 -36.11 36.82
N ARG A 293 14.79 -37.16 37.16
CA ARG A 293 13.46 -37.13 37.82
C ARG A 293 12.57 -35.91 37.57
N VAL A 294 11.54 -36.17 36.77
CA VAL A 294 10.31 -35.40 36.57
C VAL A 294 9.48 -35.31 37.86
N HIS A 295 9.13 -34.10 38.29
CA HIS A 295 8.05 -33.83 39.24
C HIS A 295 6.81 -33.31 38.50
N PRO A 296 5.61 -33.92 38.68
CA PRO A 296 4.36 -33.44 38.09
C PRO A 296 3.65 -32.51 39.08
N GLY A 297 3.49 -31.23 38.73
CA GLY A 297 2.80 -30.30 39.62
C GLY A 297 2.76 -28.85 39.16
N MET A 298 2.41 -28.58 37.89
CA MET A 298 2.16 -27.21 37.44
C MET A 298 1.28 -27.18 36.18
N GLN A 299 0.02 -27.62 36.30
CA GLN A 299 -0.93 -27.62 35.18
C GLN A 299 -2.32 -27.07 35.53
N GLN A 300 -2.46 -26.29 36.61
CA GLN A 300 -3.76 -25.77 37.06
C GLN A 300 -3.87 -24.25 37.23
N ALA A 301 -2.94 -23.45 36.67
CA ALA A 301 -2.98 -21.98 36.84
C ALA A 301 -3.26 -21.17 35.55
N ILE A 302 -3.55 -21.79 34.41
CA ILE A 302 -3.73 -21.08 33.13
C ILE A 302 -5.19 -21.14 32.59
N GLN A 303 -6.14 -21.73 33.34
CA GLN A 303 -7.53 -21.89 32.89
C GLN A 303 -8.55 -20.89 33.49
N SER A 304 -8.13 -19.87 34.22
CA SER A 304 -9.05 -18.96 34.94
C SER A 304 -9.12 -17.52 34.40
N GLU A 305 -8.54 -17.20 33.24
CA GLU A 305 -8.57 -15.83 32.66
C GLU A 305 -9.40 -15.69 31.38
N ALA A 306 -10.23 -16.69 31.04
CA ALA A 306 -11.01 -16.71 29.80
C ALA A 306 -12.50 -16.31 29.95
N VAL A 307 -12.94 -15.76 31.09
CA VAL A 307 -14.37 -15.43 31.31
C VAL A 307 -14.52 -14.06 31.97
N ALA A 308 -14.18 -12.98 31.27
CA ALA A 308 -14.55 -11.61 31.67
C ALA A 308 -14.43 -10.56 30.55
N VAL A 309 -14.88 -10.85 29.31
CA VAL A 309 -15.12 -9.79 28.31
C VAL A 309 -16.35 -10.14 27.47
N SER A 310 -17.53 -10.02 28.07
CA SER A 310 -18.82 -10.04 27.36
C SER A 310 -19.72 -9.00 28.00
N GLU A 311 -19.47 -7.74 27.66
CA GLU A 311 -20.44 -6.63 27.76
C GLU A 311 -19.76 -5.39 27.14
N MET A 312 -19.63 -5.40 25.81
CA MET A 312 -19.33 -4.18 25.07
C MET A 312 -20.57 -3.86 24.25
N GLU A 313 -21.27 -2.81 24.70
CA GLU A 313 -22.42 -2.22 24.03
C GLU A 313 -22.15 -2.06 22.54
N THR A 314 -23.04 -2.63 21.74
CA THR A 314 -23.23 -2.34 20.32
C THR A 314 -23.48 -0.84 20.14
N ILE A 315 -22.41 -0.08 19.96
CA ILE A 315 -22.45 1.24 19.33
C ILE A 315 -22.78 0.96 17.86
N GLY A 316 -24.06 1.08 17.54
CA GLY A 316 -24.56 0.96 16.17
C GLY A 316 -23.87 1.98 15.28
N TRP A 317 -23.16 1.48 14.26
CA TRP A 317 -22.68 2.28 13.16
C TRP A 317 -23.87 2.97 12.46
N PRO A 318 -23.83 4.29 12.21
CA PRO A 318 -24.72 4.88 11.24
C PRO A 318 -24.33 4.36 9.86
N ALA A 319 -25.21 3.60 9.22
CA ALA A 319 -25.19 3.15 7.82
C ALA A 319 -23.80 2.88 7.20
N ASN A 320 -23.47 1.60 7.00
CA ASN A 320 -22.31 1.11 6.25
C ASN A 320 -22.00 2.00 5.01
N PRO A 321 -20.90 2.79 5.02
CA PRO A 321 -20.57 3.69 3.92
C PRO A 321 -20.19 2.92 2.64
N PHE A 322 -19.87 1.63 2.72
CA PHE A 322 -19.55 0.75 1.58
C PHE A 322 -20.81 0.19 0.88
N ALA A 323 -22.01 0.43 1.41
CA ALA A 323 -23.26 -0.10 0.83
C ALA A 323 -23.88 0.80 -0.25
N ALA A 324 -23.41 2.04 -0.43
CA ALA A 324 -24.14 3.07 -1.18
C ALA A 324 -23.99 3.02 -2.72
N ALA A 325 -23.14 2.15 -3.29
CA ALA A 325 -22.82 2.23 -4.72
C ALA A 325 -23.68 1.37 -5.68
N TYR A 326 -24.62 0.53 -5.21
CA TYR A 326 -25.26 -0.47 -6.08
C TYR A 326 -26.77 -0.36 -6.33
N THR A 327 -27.47 0.67 -5.85
CA THR A 327 -28.93 0.78 -6.05
C THR A 327 -29.32 2.04 -6.82
N SER A 328 -29.14 2.04 -8.13
CA SER A 328 -29.75 3.04 -9.02
C SER A 328 -29.95 2.55 -10.47
N ARG A 329 -30.95 1.68 -10.70
CA ARG A 329 -31.86 1.76 -11.88
C ARG A 329 -32.89 0.63 -11.87
N LEU A 330 -34.01 0.83 -11.18
CA LEU A 330 -35.32 0.30 -11.55
C LEU A 330 -36.38 1.15 -10.81
N GLN A 331 -36.70 2.32 -11.35
CA GLN A 331 -37.91 3.06 -10.94
C GLN A 331 -39.10 2.49 -11.71
N THR A 332 -39.88 1.63 -11.05
CA THR A 332 -41.26 1.33 -11.45
C THR A 332 -42.20 2.28 -10.70
N LEU A 333 -42.97 3.04 -11.47
CA LEU A 333 -44.07 3.90 -11.06
C LEU A 333 -45.11 3.13 -10.22
N VAL A 334 -45.47 3.67 -9.05
CA VAL A 334 -46.67 3.29 -8.28
C VAL A 334 -47.44 4.58 -7.92
N PRO A 335 -48.78 4.62 -8.07
CA PRO A 335 -49.56 5.85 -8.00
C PRO A 335 -50.00 6.21 -6.57
N ALA A 336 -50.32 7.49 -6.42
CA ALA A 336 -50.69 8.18 -5.19
C ALA A 336 -51.96 7.62 -4.51
N HIS A 337 -51.92 7.60 -3.18
CA HIS A 337 -53.06 7.40 -2.30
C HIS A 337 -53.94 8.65 -2.22
N SER A 338 -55.24 8.40 -2.23
CA SER A 338 -56.36 9.30 -2.00
C SER A 338 -56.41 9.86 -0.58
N THR A 339 -56.66 11.15 -0.45
CA THR A 339 -57.11 11.83 0.79
C THR A 339 -58.61 12.11 0.77
N PRO A 340 -59.26 12.20 1.95
CA PRO A 340 -60.71 12.19 2.08
C PRO A 340 -61.35 13.59 2.06
N SER A 341 -62.61 13.57 1.64
CA SER A 341 -63.59 14.66 1.59
C SER A 341 -63.92 15.26 2.96
N GLY A 342 -63.94 16.59 3.04
CA GLY A 342 -64.61 17.38 4.09
C GLY A 342 -65.66 18.32 3.46
N PRO A 343 -66.82 18.56 4.11
CA PRO A 343 -67.92 19.32 3.51
C PRO A 343 -68.05 20.72 4.13
N VAL A 344 -68.06 21.79 3.34
CA VAL A 344 -68.61 23.10 3.78
C VAL A 344 -69.11 23.91 2.59
N GLY A 345 -70.41 24.23 2.62
CA GLY A 345 -70.96 25.59 2.43
C GLY A 345 -70.73 26.34 1.11
N ALA A 346 -71.81 26.45 0.33
CA ALA A 346 -72.12 27.54 -0.59
C ALA A 346 -72.15 28.92 0.15
N PRO A 347 -72.27 30.12 -0.49
CA PRO A 347 -72.96 30.31 -1.78
C PRO A 347 -72.55 31.54 -2.67
N ILE A 348 -73.28 31.68 -3.80
CA ILE A 348 -73.58 32.90 -4.60
C ILE A 348 -72.52 33.47 -5.57
N LEU A 349 -72.84 33.40 -6.86
CA LEU A 349 -72.78 34.41 -7.95
C LEU A 349 -72.77 33.63 -9.28
N ASP A 350 -73.92 33.28 -9.88
CA ASP A 350 -74.77 34.13 -10.73
C ASP A 350 -74.01 34.94 -11.79
N LEU A 351 -73.72 34.29 -12.92
CA LEU A 351 -73.65 34.90 -14.24
C LEU A 351 -74.24 33.90 -15.24
N GLY A 352 -75.37 34.27 -15.83
CA GLY A 352 -76.01 33.57 -16.94
C GLY A 352 -75.28 33.80 -18.27
N PRO A 353 -76.00 33.75 -19.39
CA PRO A 353 -76.13 32.53 -20.19
C PRO A 353 -75.47 32.72 -21.55
N GLU A 354 -74.76 31.71 -22.05
CA GLU A 354 -74.62 31.39 -23.47
C GLU A 354 -73.63 30.23 -23.61
N MET A 355 -74.11 29.06 -24.05
CA MET A 355 -73.56 28.31 -25.20
C MET A 355 -73.95 26.83 -25.20
N PRO A 356 -74.11 26.24 -26.40
CA PRO A 356 -74.97 25.09 -26.65
C PRO A 356 -74.35 23.74 -26.33
N SER A 357 -75.24 22.79 -26.10
CA SER A 357 -75.03 21.35 -25.94
C SER A 357 -74.19 20.73 -27.06
N LEU A 358 -73.04 20.17 -26.70
CA LEU A 358 -72.34 19.11 -27.44
C LEU A 358 -72.49 17.79 -26.68
N LEU A 359 -73.72 17.27 -26.68
CA LEU A 359 -73.98 15.85 -26.45
C LEU A 359 -73.91 15.16 -27.81
N GLU A 360 -72.73 14.67 -28.19
CA GLU A 360 -72.66 13.59 -29.17
C GLU A 360 -71.33 12.83 -29.11
N ASN A 361 -71.45 11.52 -28.90
CA ASN A 361 -70.54 10.47 -29.34
C ASN A 361 -69.11 10.45 -28.79
N ARG A 362 -68.93 9.76 -27.65
CA ARG A 362 -67.78 8.88 -27.47
C ARG A 362 -68.19 7.52 -26.92
N SER A 363 -68.30 6.58 -27.84
CA SER A 363 -68.33 5.14 -27.62
C SER A 363 -67.07 4.71 -26.86
N ALA A 364 -67.26 4.10 -25.68
CA ALA A 364 -66.18 3.48 -24.92
C ALA A 364 -65.69 2.20 -25.64
N PRO A 365 -64.38 2.00 -25.83
CA PRO A 365 -63.87 0.71 -26.29
C PRO A 365 -63.92 -0.31 -25.15
N ALA A 366 -64.45 -1.50 -25.46
CA ALA A 366 -64.51 -2.64 -24.57
C ALA A 366 -63.10 -3.07 -24.12
N ILE A 367 -62.91 -3.16 -22.81
CA ILE A 367 -61.69 -3.68 -22.19
C ILE A 367 -61.67 -5.21 -22.39
N GLU A 368 -60.91 -5.67 -23.39
CA GLU A 368 -60.58 -7.09 -23.57
C GLU A 368 -59.63 -7.55 -22.44
N ARG A 369 -60.10 -8.50 -21.63
CA ARG A 369 -59.26 -9.18 -20.64
C ARG A 369 -58.25 -10.08 -21.37
N PRO A 370 -56.93 -9.93 -21.14
CA PRO A 370 -55.93 -10.75 -21.81
C PRO A 370 -56.06 -12.21 -21.35
N ARG A 371 -56.48 -13.09 -22.27
CA ARG A 371 -56.40 -14.54 -22.10
C ARG A 371 -54.93 -14.96 -22.15
N ILE A 372 -54.40 -15.38 -21.00
CA ILE A 372 -53.08 -16.01 -20.88
C ILE A 372 -53.10 -17.30 -21.70
N ARG A 373 -52.48 -17.28 -22.88
CA ARG A 373 -52.22 -18.49 -23.68
C ARG A 373 -51.23 -19.37 -22.91
N THR A 374 -51.65 -20.56 -22.56
CA THR A 374 -50.80 -21.61 -22.00
C THR A 374 -49.68 -21.93 -22.99
N ARG A 375 -48.44 -21.77 -22.50
CA ARG A 375 -47.20 -21.85 -23.27
C ARG A 375 -46.92 -23.31 -23.66
N ASP A 376 -46.66 -23.53 -24.95
CA ASP A 376 -46.46 -24.82 -25.60
C ASP A 376 -45.37 -25.67 -24.88
N PRO A 377 -45.68 -26.91 -24.42
CA PRO A 377 -44.74 -27.76 -23.68
C PRO A 377 -43.49 -28.16 -24.49
N ARG A 378 -43.55 -28.12 -25.83
CA ARG A 378 -42.38 -28.44 -26.68
C ARG A 378 -41.30 -27.36 -26.62
N ALA A 379 -41.67 -26.11 -26.34
CA ALA A 379 -40.71 -25.02 -26.19
C ALA A 379 -39.84 -25.18 -24.91
N ARG A 380 -40.38 -25.81 -23.85
CA ARG A 380 -39.63 -26.04 -22.60
C ARG A 380 -38.51 -27.07 -22.76
N ALA A 381 -38.72 -28.10 -23.59
CA ALA A 381 -37.72 -29.14 -23.81
C ALA A 381 -36.47 -28.61 -24.54
N ALA A 382 -36.66 -27.66 -25.47
CA ALA A 382 -35.56 -27.05 -26.22
C ALA A 382 -34.71 -26.11 -25.34
N THR A 383 -35.34 -25.34 -24.46
CA THR A 383 -34.63 -24.44 -23.53
C THR A 383 -33.87 -25.21 -22.45
N ALA A 384 -34.43 -26.31 -21.94
CA ALA A 384 -33.75 -27.14 -20.94
C ALA A 384 -32.47 -27.80 -21.50
N ARG A 385 -32.49 -28.27 -22.75
CA ARG A 385 -31.29 -28.85 -23.40
C ARG A 385 -30.18 -27.82 -23.60
N ARG A 386 -30.52 -26.59 -23.99
CA ARG A 386 -29.53 -25.51 -24.16
C ARG A 386 -28.92 -25.09 -22.81
N ALA A 387 -29.73 -25.02 -21.76
CA ALA A 387 -29.24 -24.76 -20.40
C ALA A 387 -28.29 -25.85 -19.91
N GLY A 388 -28.60 -27.13 -20.17
CA GLY A 388 -27.74 -28.25 -19.79
C GLY A 388 -26.36 -28.22 -20.47
N ILE A 389 -26.30 -27.90 -21.77
CA ILE A 389 -25.04 -27.78 -22.50
C ILE A 389 -24.21 -26.60 -21.99
N ALA A 390 -24.84 -25.46 -21.72
CA ALA A 390 -24.14 -24.29 -21.18
C ALA A 390 -23.53 -24.57 -19.80
N LEU A 391 -24.26 -25.27 -18.93
CA LEU A 391 -23.79 -25.62 -17.60
C LEU A 391 -22.63 -26.63 -17.65
N ALA A 392 -22.68 -27.62 -18.55
CA ALA A 392 -21.57 -28.55 -18.77
C ALA A 392 -20.32 -27.83 -19.28
N ALA A 393 -20.46 -26.89 -20.22
CA ALA A 393 -19.33 -26.09 -20.72
C ALA A 393 -18.72 -25.22 -19.61
N MET A 394 -19.55 -24.61 -18.76
CA MET A 394 -19.10 -23.80 -17.62
C MET A 394 -18.30 -24.63 -16.61
N LEU A 395 -18.74 -25.87 -16.32
CA LEU A 395 -18.01 -26.78 -15.44
C LEU A 395 -16.64 -27.19 -16.00
N VAL A 396 -16.54 -27.41 -17.32
CA VAL A 396 -15.25 -27.71 -17.97
C VAL A 396 -14.29 -26.53 -17.88
N ILE A 397 -14.78 -25.30 -18.06
CA ILE A 397 -13.97 -24.09 -17.93
C ILE A 397 -13.50 -23.90 -16.49
N LEU A 398 -14.39 -24.08 -15.50
CA LEU A 398 -14.04 -24.03 -14.08
C LEU A 398 -12.98 -25.07 -13.70
N ALA A 399 -13.11 -26.31 -14.20
CA ALA A 399 -12.12 -27.35 -13.98
C ALA A 399 -10.76 -27.00 -14.61
N ALA A 400 -10.75 -26.38 -15.80
CA ALA A 400 -9.52 -25.93 -16.45
C ALA A 400 -8.84 -24.77 -15.68
N ILE A 401 -9.62 -23.83 -15.15
CA ILE A 401 -9.10 -22.72 -14.33
C ILE A 401 -8.54 -23.26 -13.01
N ALA A 402 -9.26 -24.17 -12.34
CA ALA A 402 -8.77 -24.82 -11.13
C ALA A 402 -7.47 -25.59 -11.39
N ALA A 403 -7.38 -26.32 -12.52
CA ALA A 403 -6.16 -27.01 -12.91
C ALA A 403 -5.01 -26.05 -13.26
N ALA A 404 -5.28 -24.86 -13.79
CA ALA A 404 -4.26 -23.86 -14.10
C ALA A 404 -3.74 -23.13 -12.84
N LEU A 405 -4.61 -22.87 -11.86
CA LEU A 405 -4.27 -22.16 -10.62
C LEU A 405 -3.65 -23.08 -9.57
N LEU A 406 -4.16 -24.31 -9.42
CA LEU A 406 -3.62 -25.29 -8.47
C LEU A 406 -2.55 -26.21 -9.09
N GLY A 407 -2.45 -26.27 -10.41
CA GLY A 407 -1.55 -27.21 -11.10
C GLY A 407 -0.07 -27.02 -10.80
N PRO A 408 0.51 -25.80 -10.85
CA PRO A 408 1.95 -25.64 -10.66
C PRO A 408 2.41 -25.98 -9.24
N SER A 409 1.60 -25.65 -8.23
CA SER A 409 1.90 -25.85 -6.81
C SER A 409 1.57 -27.27 -6.33
N LEU A 410 0.60 -27.97 -6.94
CA LEU A 410 0.35 -29.40 -6.68
C LEU A 410 1.27 -30.34 -7.47
N LEU A 411 1.95 -29.85 -8.52
CA LEU A 411 2.89 -30.63 -9.32
C LEU A 411 4.36 -30.39 -8.96
N GLN A 412 4.66 -29.40 -8.11
CA GLN A 412 5.97 -29.35 -7.47
C GLN A 412 6.06 -30.54 -6.52
N SER A 413 6.86 -31.52 -6.93
CA SER A 413 7.19 -32.68 -6.12
C SER A 413 7.69 -32.20 -4.76
N ASP A 414 7.29 -32.90 -3.69
CA ASP A 414 7.81 -32.65 -2.34
C ASP A 414 9.35 -32.58 -2.33
N ASP A 415 10.01 -33.30 -3.24
CA ASP A 415 11.46 -33.26 -3.47
C ASP A 415 11.97 -31.89 -3.94
N ASP A 416 11.25 -31.21 -4.82
CA ASP A 416 11.62 -29.88 -5.33
C ASP A 416 11.40 -28.80 -4.26
N GLN A 417 10.31 -28.91 -3.50
CA GLN A 417 10.05 -28.03 -2.37
C GLN A 417 11.11 -28.21 -1.28
N PHE A 418 11.47 -29.47 -1.00
CA PHE A 418 12.56 -29.83 -0.10
C PHE A 418 13.89 -29.19 -0.53
N ARG A 419 14.30 -29.42 -1.79
CA ARG A 419 15.57 -28.87 -2.33
C ARG A 419 15.62 -27.35 -2.26
N SER A 420 14.53 -26.68 -2.67
CA SER A 420 14.43 -25.22 -2.64
C SER A 420 14.56 -24.67 -1.21
N ARG A 421 13.97 -25.34 -0.21
CA ARG A 421 14.10 -24.94 1.21
C ARG A 421 15.53 -25.14 1.73
N VAL A 422 16.14 -26.29 1.45
CA VAL A 422 17.54 -26.55 1.84
C VAL A 422 18.50 -25.55 1.19
N GLU A 423 18.30 -25.21 -0.09
CA GLU A 423 19.12 -24.23 -0.79
C GLU A 423 18.96 -22.81 -0.20
N ARG A 424 17.73 -22.40 0.12
CA ARG A 424 17.48 -21.11 0.79
C ARG A 424 18.14 -21.04 2.17
N ALA A 425 18.06 -22.10 2.96
CA ALA A 425 18.74 -22.15 4.25
C ALA A 425 20.27 -22.08 4.12
N ARG A 426 20.87 -22.77 3.15
CA ARG A 426 22.32 -22.66 2.87
C ARG A 426 22.71 -21.23 2.48
N ASN A 427 21.91 -20.58 1.65
CA ASN A 427 22.14 -19.20 1.27
C ASN A 427 21.99 -18.24 2.46
N GLY A 428 21.04 -18.50 3.36
CA GLY A 428 20.88 -17.75 4.62
C GLY A 428 22.10 -17.89 5.54
N LEU A 429 22.63 -19.12 5.70
CA LEU A 429 23.87 -19.36 6.45
C LEU A 429 25.04 -18.56 5.85
N ALA A 430 25.28 -18.66 4.54
CA ALA A 430 26.34 -17.90 3.87
C ALA A 430 26.14 -16.37 3.95
N ALA A 431 24.90 -15.89 3.86
CA ALA A 431 24.57 -14.47 4.00
C ALA A 431 24.83 -13.96 5.43
N SER A 432 24.64 -14.79 6.45
CA SER A 432 24.91 -14.42 7.84
C SER A 432 26.40 -14.16 8.10
N GLU A 433 27.29 -14.88 7.43
CA GLU A 433 28.75 -14.67 7.49
C GLU A 433 29.16 -13.32 6.88
N LEU A 434 28.37 -12.81 5.94
CA LEU A 434 28.60 -11.54 5.26
C LEU A 434 27.84 -10.36 5.91
N ALA A 435 27.05 -10.61 6.95
CA ALA A 435 26.25 -9.59 7.59
C ALA A 435 27.14 -8.56 8.31
N ALA A 436 26.86 -7.27 8.09
CA ALA A 436 27.65 -6.18 8.68
C ALA A 436 27.46 -6.02 10.20
N THR A 437 26.43 -6.64 10.77
CA THR A 437 26.10 -6.57 12.20
C THR A 437 25.77 -7.95 12.76
N THR A 438 26.11 -8.19 14.03
CA THR A 438 25.81 -9.45 14.75
C THR A 438 24.31 -9.71 14.87
N GLU A 439 23.51 -8.65 15.06
CA GLU A 439 22.04 -8.75 15.07
C GLU A 439 21.47 -9.13 13.70
N GLY A 440 22.03 -8.57 12.62
CA GLY A 440 21.65 -8.94 11.25
C GLY A 440 21.97 -10.39 10.92
N ALA A 441 23.15 -10.87 11.34
CA ALA A 441 23.54 -12.28 11.22
C ALA A 441 22.55 -13.19 11.98
N ARG A 442 22.17 -12.83 13.21
CA ARG A 442 21.24 -13.61 14.03
C ARG A 442 19.86 -13.73 13.39
N LEU A 443 19.29 -12.63 12.88
CA LEU A 443 18.00 -12.66 12.20
C LEU A 443 18.03 -13.56 10.95
N THR A 444 19.10 -13.44 10.15
CA THR A 444 19.25 -14.24 8.93
C THR A 444 19.38 -15.74 9.24
N LEU A 445 20.09 -16.10 10.33
CA LEU A 445 20.20 -17.48 10.79
C LEU A 445 18.89 -18.03 11.36
N GLN A 446 18.07 -17.20 12.03
CA GLN A 446 16.73 -17.62 12.49
C GLN A 446 15.81 -17.94 11.31
N ASP A 447 15.82 -17.13 10.25
CA ASP A 447 15.06 -17.40 9.03
C ASP A 447 15.56 -18.67 8.32
N ALA A 448 16.87 -18.86 8.26
CA ALA A 448 17.47 -20.08 7.70
C ALA A 448 17.05 -21.32 8.49
N LEU A 449 16.98 -21.24 9.82
CA LEU A 449 16.55 -22.35 10.68
C LEU A 449 15.10 -22.75 10.39
N LEU A 450 14.19 -21.77 10.25
CA LEU A 450 12.79 -22.02 9.89
C LEU A 450 12.67 -22.75 8.54
N ASP A 451 13.46 -22.34 7.54
CA ASP A 451 13.46 -23.02 6.23
C ASP A 451 13.97 -24.47 6.33
N VAL A 452 14.98 -24.76 7.18
CA VAL A 452 15.46 -26.14 7.40
C VAL A 452 14.43 -26.99 8.14
N GLU A 453 13.80 -26.46 9.19
CA GLU A 453 12.75 -27.19 9.92
C GLU A 453 11.59 -27.56 9.01
N ALA A 454 11.16 -26.61 8.18
CA ALA A 454 10.11 -26.82 7.21
C ALA A 454 10.54 -27.77 6.07
N ALA A 455 11.84 -27.92 5.78
CA ALA A 455 12.34 -28.96 4.88
C ALA A 455 12.32 -30.35 5.56
N LEU A 456 12.69 -30.43 6.83
CA LEU A 456 12.67 -31.68 7.60
C LEU A 456 11.25 -32.22 7.83
N GLU A 457 10.24 -31.36 7.85
CA GLU A 457 8.82 -31.79 7.85
C GLU A 457 8.44 -32.54 6.56
N LEU A 458 9.01 -32.15 5.42
CA LEU A 458 8.77 -32.81 4.13
C LEU A 458 9.55 -34.13 4.01
N ASN A 459 10.82 -34.14 4.43
CA ASN A 459 11.67 -35.34 4.43
C ASN A 459 12.52 -35.43 5.72
N PRO A 460 12.01 -36.12 6.76
CA PRO A 460 12.68 -36.19 8.07
C PRO A 460 14.01 -36.97 8.09
N LEU A 461 14.24 -37.80 7.07
CA LEU A 461 15.38 -38.72 7.05
C LEU A 461 16.61 -38.13 6.34
N GLU A 462 16.47 -37.00 5.65
CA GLU A 462 17.58 -36.43 4.88
C GLU A 462 18.72 -36.02 5.82
N ALA A 463 19.93 -36.50 5.52
CA ALA A 463 21.12 -36.22 6.33
C ALA A 463 21.57 -34.76 6.17
N ASP A 464 21.54 -34.24 4.94
CA ASP A 464 21.98 -32.89 4.60
C ASP A 464 21.21 -31.80 5.38
N ALA A 465 19.89 -31.92 5.49
CA ALA A 465 19.07 -30.95 6.21
C ALA A 465 19.31 -31.00 7.73
N ARG A 466 19.52 -32.20 8.30
CA ARG A 466 19.87 -32.35 9.72
C ARG A 466 21.25 -31.79 10.04
N GLN A 467 22.22 -32.01 9.17
CA GLN A 467 23.54 -31.43 9.30
C GLN A 467 23.47 -29.90 9.23
N LEU A 468 22.78 -29.34 8.22
CA LEU A 468 22.62 -27.90 8.07
C LEU A 468 21.93 -27.26 9.27
N ARG A 469 20.92 -27.92 9.85
CA ARG A 469 20.29 -27.48 11.10
C ARG A 469 21.33 -27.36 12.23
N SER A 470 22.14 -28.41 12.43
CA SER A 470 23.15 -28.41 13.50
C SER A 470 24.23 -27.34 13.30
N GLU A 471 24.60 -27.05 12.04
CA GLU A 471 25.53 -25.97 11.71
C GLU A 471 24.93 -24.60 12.06
N ILE A 472 23.68 -24.33 11.65
CA ILE A 472 22.97 -23.08 11.98
C ILE A 472 22.81 -22.91 13.50
N GLU A 473 22.43 -23.96 14.22
CA GLU A 473 22.28 -23.94 15.68
C GLU A 473 23.62 -23.67 16.38
N ALA A 474 24.73 -24.23 15.88
CA ALA A 474 26.07 -23.98 16.43
C ALA A 474 26.50 -22.52 16.25
N VAL A 475 26.32 -21.94 15.07
CA VAL A 475 26.65 -20.52 14.80
C VAL A 475 25.77 -19.59 15.63
N LEU A 476 24.47 -19.89 15.76
CA LEU A 476 23.58 -19.12 16.63
C LEU A 476 24.01 -19.18 18.10
N ALA A 477 24.46 -20.35 18.59
CA ALA A 477 24.98 -20.48 19.95
C ALA A 477 26.24 -19.64 20.16
N GLU A 478 27.17 -19.63 19.20
CA GLU A 478 28.37 -18.79 19.25
C GLU A 478 28.03 -17.29 19.27
N LEU A 479 27.14 -16.83 18.39
CA LEU A 479 26.68 -15.43 18.34
C LEU A 479 25.94 -14.99 19.62
N ASN A 480 25.36 -15.92 20.37
CA ASN A 480 24.71 -15.63 21.65
C ASN A 480 25.71 -15.52 22.81
N LEU A 481 26.92 -16.08 22.68
CA LEU A 481 27.98 -15.96 23.68
C LEU A 481 28.79 -14.66 23.56
N VAL A 482 28.75 -14.00 22.40
CA VAL A 482 29.49 -12.75 22.13
C VAL A 482 28.74 -11.50 22.66
N GLN A 483 27.60 -11.68 23.34
CA GLN A 483 26.87 -10.62 24.06
C GLN A 483 27.33 -10.51 25.52
#